data_AF-A0ABD4Z724-F1
#
_entry.id   AF-A0ABD4Z724-F1
#
_cell.length_a   1.000
_cell.length_b   1.000
_cell.length_c   1.000
_cell.angle_alpha   90.00
_cell.angle_beta   90.00
_cell.angle_gamma   90.00
#
_symmetry.space_group_name_H-M   'P 1'
#
loop_
_entity.id
_entity.type
_entity.pdbx_description
1 polymer ?
#
loop_
_entity_poly.entity_id
_entity_poly.type
_entity_poly.pdbx_seq_one_letter_code
_entity_poly.pdbx_strand_id
1 'polypeptide(L)' 'MGSGLRDCVRSVLNGLMPGLVYVIEVYYKSSIDRVYESSLLRDFLRRFCGSDEVANTIFNIVSELVRERCLKS' A
#
# COMPACT_ATOMS: atom_id res chain seq x y z
N MET A 1 20.17 5.06 -3.03
CA MET A 1 19.28 4.33 -3.96
C MET A 1 17.90 3.98 -3.37
N GLY A 2 17.45 4.55 -2.23
CA GLY A 2 16.20 4.15 -1.56
C GLY A 2 14.95 5.02 -1.79
N SER A 3 14.98 6.04 -2.64
CA SER A 3 13.84 6.95 -2.85
C SER A 3 12.82 6.46 -3.89
N GLY A 4 13.27 5.75 -4.93
CA GLY A 4 12.43 5.34 -6.06
C GLY A 4 11.31 4.35 -5.69
N LEU A 5 11.61 3.34 -4.88
CA LEU A 5 10.62 2.34 -4.45
C LEU A 5 9.51 2.98 -3.60
N ARG A 6 9.90 3.86 -2.65
CA ARG A 6 8.95 4.57 -1.78
C ARG A 6 7.99 5.45 -2.57
N ASP A 7 8.53 6.25 -3.48
CA ASP A 7 7.72 7.18 -4.27
C ASP A 7 6.81 6.42 -5.25
N CYS A 8 7.25 5.27 -5.75
CA CYS A 8 6.45 4.39 -6.60
C CYS A 8 5.31 3.69 -5.83
N VAL A 9 5.56 3.11 -4.66
CA VAL A 9 4.51 2.49 -3.81
C VAL A 9 3.44 3.52 -3.45
N ARG A 10 3.86 4.72 -3.06
CA ARG A 10 2.96 5.85 -2.79
C ARG A 10 2.11 6.20 -4.02
N SER A 11 2.71 6.26 -5.20
CA SER A 11 2.01 6.55 -6.46
C SER A 11 0.96 5.48 -6.80
N VAL A 12 1.32 4.20 -6.69
CA VAL A 12 0.39 3.08 -6.94
C VAL A 12 -0.82 3.15 -5.99
N LEU A 13 -0.58 3.31 -4.70
CA LEU A 13 -1.65 3.36 -3.71
C LEU A 13 -2.54 4.60 -3.88
N ASN A 14 -1.96 5.78 -4.15
CA ASN A 14 -2.75 6.97 -4.44
C ASN A 14 -3.54 6.87 -5.75
N GLY A 15 -3.04 6.13 -6.75
CA GLY A 15 -3.75 5.87 -8.00
C GLY A 15 -4.98 4.98 -7.81
N LEU A 16 -4.95 4.07 -6.84
CA LEU A 16 -6.09 3.22 -6.49
C LEU A 16 -7.08 3.92 -5.56
N MET A 17 -6.57 4.53 -4.49
CA MET A 17 -7.38 5.16 -3.44
C MET A 17 -6.74 6.49 -3.05
N PRO A 18 -7.10 7.59 -3.74
CA PRO A 18 -6.56 8.91 -3.44
C PRO A 18 -6.77 9.31 -1.98
N GLY A 19 -5.70 9.78 -1.34
CA GLY A 19 -5.73 10.24 0.06
C GLY A 19 -5.62 9.13 1.10
N LEU A 20 -5.79 7.85 0.72
CA LEU A 20 -5.66 6.72 1.65
C LEU A 20 -4.25 6.61 2.22
N VAL A 21 -3.23 6.89 1.40
CA VAL A 21 -1.82 6.84 1.82
C VAL A 21 -1.59 7.73 3.04
N TYR A 22 -2.12 8.96 3.01
CA TYR A 22 -1.98 9.89 4.13
C TYR A 22 -2.62 9.35 5.40
N VAL A 23 -3.83 8.78 5.29
CA VAL A 23 -4.53 8.17 6.43
C VAL A 23 -3.71 7.02 7.03
N ILE A 24 -3.16 6.15 6.18
CA ILE A 24 -2.34 5.01 6.62
C ILE A 24 -1.07 5.49 7.33
N GLU A 25 -0.36 6.47 6.74
CA GLU A 25 0.88 7.00 7.31
C GLU A 25 0.64 7.65 8.68
N VAL A 26 -0.47 8.39 8.83
CA VAL A 26 -0.88 8.97 10.12
C VAL A 26 -1.28 7.89 11.12
N TYR A 27 -2.04 6.88 10.70
CA TYR A 27 -2.53 5.80 11.57
C TYR A 27 -1.38 4.98 12.17
N TYR A 28 -0.40 4.58 11.36
CA TYR A 28 0.73 3.78 11.80
C TYR A 28 1.94 4.60 12.25
N LYS A 29 1.92 5.92 12.08
CA LYS A 29 3.07 6.81 12.30
C LYS A 29 4.32 6.31 11.58
N SER A 30 4.15 5.78 10.38
CA SER A 30 5.18 5.12 9.58
C SER A 30 4.99 5.44 8.11
N SER A 31 6.07 5.45 7.34
CA SER A 31 6.00 5.71 5.90
C SER A 31 5.35 4.56 5.15
N ILE A 32 4.64 4.87 4.06
CA ILE A 32 3.80 3.88 3.37
C ILE A 32 4.56 2.69 2.80
N ASP A 33 5.82 2.87 2.42
CA ASP A 33 6.73 1.81 1.99
C ASP A 33 6.95 0.77 3.10
N ARG A 34 7.20 1.21 4.34
CA ARG A 34 7.35 0.31 5.49
C ARG A 34 6.04 -0.37 5.87
N VAL A 35 4.92 0.34 5.74
CA VAL A 35 3.59 -0.24 5.98
C VAL A 35 3.24 -1.28 4.92
N TYR A 36 3.66 -1.07 3.67
CA TYR A 36 3.50 -2.01 2.57
C TYR A 36 4.38 -3.26 2.71
N GLU A 37 5.66 -3.09 3.08
CA GLU A 37 6.58 -4.21 3.31
C GLU A 37 6.22 -5.05 4.54
N SER A 38 5.48 -4.46 5.47
CA SER A 38 4.93 -5.17 6.63
C SER A 38 3.52 -5.71 6.34
N SER A 39 3.06 -6.67 7.13
CA SER A 39 1.67 -7.14 7.07
C SER A 39 0.64 -6.05 7.45
N LEU A 40 1.08 -4.85 7.85
CA LEU A 40 0.26 -3.76 8.35
C LEU A 40 -0.69 -3.19 7.28
N LEU A 41 -0.28 -3.10 6.01
CA LEU A 41 -1.20 -2.65 4.96
C LEU A 41 -2.40 -3.59 4.83
N ARG A 42 -2.17 -4.90 4.91
CA ARG A 42 -3.24 -5.90 4.87
C ARG A 42 -4.16 -5.77 6.08
N ASP A 43 -3.60 -5.59 7.26
CA ASP A 43 -4.38 -5.39 8.49
C ASP A 43 -5.20 -4.10 8.47
N PHE A 44 -4.65 -3.02 7.90
CA PHE A 44 -5.39 -1.79 7.66
C PHE A 44 -6.58 -2.01 6.74
N LEU A 45 -6.36 -2.65 5.59
CA LEU A 45 -7.41 -2.94 4.61
C LEU A 45 -8.50 -3.83 5.22
N ARG A 46 -8.15 -4.81 6.05
CA ARG A 46 -9.13 -5.62 6.79
C ARG A 46 -10.03 -4.78 7.68
N ARG A 47 -9.44 -3.87 8.46
CA ARG A 47 -10.18 -2.95 9.34
C ARG A 47 -11.02 -1.96 8.56
N PHE A 48 -10.52 -1.46 7.43
CA PHE A 48 -11.18 -0.47 6.60
C PHE A 48 -12.34 -1.05 5.80
N CYS A 49 -12.16 -2.22 5.20
CA CYS A 49 -13.16 -2.89 4.36
C CYS A 49 -14.16 -3.73 5.16
N GLY A 50 -13.82 -4.12 6.40
CA GLY A 50 -14.65 -5.01 7.23
C GLY A 50 -14.78 -6.44 6.68
N SER A 51 -14.00 -6.79 5.65
CA SER A 51 -14.01 -8.10 4.99
C SER A 51 -12.59 -8.54 4.64
N ASP A 52 -12.21 -9.73 5.10
CA ASP A 52 -10.91 -10.33 4.81
C ASP A 52 -10.73 -10.64 3.32
N GLU A 53 -11.80 -11.06 2.64
CA GLU A 53 -11.77 -11.39 1.21
C GLU A 53 -11.47 -10.14 0.38
N VAL A 54 -12.18 -9.04 0.68
CA VAL A 54 -11.99 -7.75 -0.01
C VAL A 54 -10.60 -7.20 0.28
N ALA A 55 -10.16 -7.25 1.54
CA ALA A 55 -8.83 -6.77 1.92
C ALA A 55 -7.70 -7.55 1.23
N ASN A 56 -7.80 -8.88 1.14
CA ASN A 56 -6.84 -9.71 0.44
C ASN A 56 -6.82 -9.41 -1.07
N THR A 57 -7.99 -9.21 -1.66
CA THR A 57 -8.11 -8.85 -3.09
C THR A 57 -7.41 -7.53 -3.39
N ILE A 58 -7.71 -6.49 -2.62
CA ILE A 58 -7.08 -5.17 -2.78
C ILE A 58 -5.56 -5.27 -2.55
N PHE A 59 -5.13 -5.97 -1.51
CA PHE A 59 -3.70 -6.14 -1.22
C PHE A 59 -2.95 -6.84 -2.37
N ASN A 60 -3.56 -7.85 -2.98
CA ASN A 60 -2.97 -8.56 -4.12
C ASN A 60 -2.85 -7.64 -5.34
N ILE A 61 -3.90 -6.87 -5.67
CA ILE A 61 -3.87 -5.88 -6.76
C ILE A 61 -2.76 -4.85 -6.54
N VAL A 62 -2.65 -4.29 -5.32
CA VAL A 62 -1.56 -3.35 -4.97
C VAL A 62 -0.20 -4.02 -5.17
N SER A 63 -0.04 -5.26 -4.70
CA SER A 63 1.24 -5.97 -4.77
C SER A 63 1.66 -6.27 -6.21
N GLU A 64 0.73 -6.66 -7.07
CA GLU A 64 0.98 -6.85 -8.50
C GLU A 64 1.39 -5.53 -9.15
N LEU A 65 0.65 -4.45 -8.91
CA LEU A 65 0.97 -3.13 -9.49
C LEU A 65 2.33 -2.60 -9.02
N VAL A 66 2.68 -2.78 -7.74
CA VAL A 66 4.01 -2.42 -7.22
C VAL A 66 5.09 -3.27 -7.88
N ARG A 67 4.88 -4.58 -8.03
CA ARG A 67 5.85 -5.45 -8.70
C ARG A 67 6.05 -5.07 -10.17
N GLU A 68 4.98 -4.75 -10.88
CA GLU A 68 5.03 -4.38 -12.29
C GLU A 68 5.66 -3.01 -12.53
N ARG A 69 5.35 -2.02 -11.68
CA ARG A 69 5.74 -0.63 -11.91
C ARG A 69 6.99 -0.20 -11.17
N CYS A 70 7.27 -0.80 -10.01
CA CYS A 70 8.33 -0.35 -9.11
C CYS A 70 9.56 -1.26 -9.10
N LEU A 71 9.43 -2.53 -9.46
CA LEU A 71 10.54 -3.51 -9.45
C LEU A 71 11.03 -3.92 -10.85
N LYS A 72 10.30 -3.57 -11.91
CA LYS A 72 10.72 -3.77 -13.31
C LYS A 72 11.40 -2.52 -13.92
N SER A 73 11.51 -1.42 -13.18
CA SER A 73 12.18 -0.17 -13.60
C SER A 73 13.57 -0.04 -13.03
#